data_AF-A0A934DYY8-F1
#
_entry.id   AF-A0A934DYY8-F1
#
_cell.length_a   1.000
_cell.length_b   1.000
_cell.length_c   1.000
_cell.angle_alpha   90.00
_cell.angle_beta   90.00
_cell.angle_gamma   90.00
#
_symmetry.space_group_name_H-M   'P 1'
#
loop_
_entity.id
_entity.type
_entity.pdbx_description
1 polymer ?
#
loop_
_entity_poly.entity_id
_entity_poly.type
_entity_poly.pdbx_seq_one_letter_code
_entity_poly.pdbx_strand_id
1 'polypeptide(L)'
;MAQWHGTVEFDFVGDDDGGSFVATSQVLPMLTQLLASGNIEEAVRLYEGADPSVGRDLLAQVKTLSTQSQKNLGQMFVLARDFSSAARIFEIAKRPAEAAKMFEQGGDFAAAARMYEMAGENGKAAAAKERAGDVAGALALFQKAGPTEAMAECLNRAQRYFEAAQVYQKLGNARAEVEMLRMVPIEDPSRIPAVKRLSDLLERHGHMASSAQLLMETLQSVPAAQTDTELMSALARRLEVMGRQDQAARVRAFLNKQGALAAKPAAPILPAHGAPVAEPPSAAKPAAVRSPVIAAPEVVSAPRPARGGDPFANLIDPFSGAPVGEEDAVPADAAESAAPAKQVDAYGQLKAIPIFGELALQDMKDLYRFCTAAQWPAGTTLIEQGEQGKGLIVIIQGQVQVVSVVGGTTKPLAMLGPGAYVGEISLVDDAPTSARVVSQTPVRALVISRERFQQYLYAHETAALRIYTLFTRTLAERLRAANKR
;
A
#
# COMPACT_ATOMS: atom_id res chain seq x y z
N MET A 1 41.94 24.12 -31.30
CA MET A 1 40.49 24.09 -31.58
C MET A 1 40.04 22.63 -31.48
N ALA A 2 39.43 22.16 -30.39
CA ALA A 2 39.02 22.85 -29.16
C ALA A 2 39.57 22.12 -27.91
N GLN A 3 39.86 22.87 -26.85
CA GLN A 3 40.23 22.33 -25.54
C GLN A 3 38.97 21.90 -24.77
N TRP A 4 39.08 20.85 -23.96
CA TRP A 4 38.16 20.61 -22.84
C TRP A 4 38.83 21.07 -21.55
N HIS A 5 38.23 22.06 -20.90
CA HIS A 5 38.51 22.50 -19.53
C HIS A 5 37.18 22.54 -18.79
N GLY A 6 37.10 21.92 -17.62
CA GLY A 6 35.84 21.69 -16.92
C GLY A 6 36.01 20.64 -15.82
N THR A 7 36.72 21.03 -14.76
CA THR A 7 37.01 20.21 -13.58
C THR A 7 35.73 19.93 -12.79
N VAL A 8 35.59 18.71 -12.25
CA VAL A 8 34.83 18.49 -11.01
C VAL A 8 35.68 17.59 -10.10
N GLU A 9 36.61 18.23 -9.40
CA GLU A 9 37.15 17.69 -8.16
C GLU A 9 36.00 17.69 -7.15
N PHE A 10 35.78 16.55 -6.49
CA PHE A 10 34.94 16.48 -5.30
C PHE A 10 35.85 16.52 -4.08
N ASP A 11 36.38 17.71 -3.78
CA ASP A 11 36.87 18.01 -2.45
C ASP A 11 35.66 18.26 -1.52
N PHE A 12 35.62 17.49 -0.44
CA PHE A 12 35.12 17.98 0.84
C PHE A 12 36.25 17.81 1.84
N VAL A 13 37.10 18.82 1.91
CA VAL A 13 37.92 19.11 3.08
C VAL A 13 37.18 20.19 3.86
N GLY A 14 36.63 19.80 5.01
CA GLY A 14 35.95 20.64 5.97
C GLY A 14 35.87 19.84 7.26
N ASP A 15 36.61 20.30 8.27
CA ASP A 15 36.72 19.62 9.56
C ASP A 15 35.37 19.63 10.33
N ASP A 16 35.32 18.74 11.33
CA ASP A 16 34.24 18.58 12.32
C ASP A 16 32.87 18.07 11.79
N ASP A 17 32.74 16.74 11.90
CA ASP A 17 31.50 16.00 12.15
C ASP A 17 30.39 15.94 11.07
N GLY A 18 30.60 15.05 10.08
CA GLY A 18 29.55 14.67 9.13
C GLY A 18 29.86 13.44 8.28
N GLY A 19 29.62 12.23 8.81
CA GLY A 19 29.46 10.97 8.05
C GLY A 19 30.43 10.68 6.90
N SER A 20 31.68 10.29 7.19
CA SER A 20 32.68 9.93 6.17
C SER A 20 32.25 8.72 5.32
N PHE A 21 31.89 8.94 4.06
CA PHE A 21 31.78 7.87 3.07
C PHE A 21 33.17 7.46 2.58
N VAL A 22 33.55 6.20 2.78
CA VAL A 22 34.82 5.67 2.24
C VAL A 22 34.74 5.68 0.72
N ALA A 23 35.77 6.22 0.06
CA ALA A 23 35.80 6.35 -1.40
C ALA A 23 35.58 4.99 -2.10
N THR A 24 34.69 4.96 -3.10
CA THR A 24 34.30 3.73 -3.85
C THR A 24 35.50 2.91 -4.34
N SER A 25 36.59 3.58 -4.70
CA SER A 25 37.87 2.99 -5.13
C SER A 25 38.56 2.13 -4.07
N GLN A 26 38.36 2.41 -2.78
CA GLN A 26 38.90 1.63 -1.65
C GLN A 26 37.90 0.56 -1.15
N VAL A 27 36.60 0.89 -1.15
CA VAL A 27 35.54 -0.03 -0.70
C VAL A 27 35.47 -1.30 -1.55
N LEU A 28 35.54 -1.16 -2.87
CA LEU A 28 35.22 -2.26 -3.78
C LEU A 28 36.25 -3.42 -3.76
N PRO A 29 37.57 -3.18 -3.70
CA PRO A 29 38.55 -4.24 -3.45
C PRO A 29 38.35 -4.94 -2.11
N MET A 30 38.05 -4.18 -1.04
CA MET A 30 37.81 -4.74 0.30
C MET A 30 36.56 -5.63 0.34
N LEU A 31 35.44 -5.19 -0.25
CA LEU A 31 34.23 -6.01 -0.38
C LEU A 31 34.52 -7.29 -1.17
N THR A 32 35.26 -7.20 -2.28
CA THR A 32 35.64 -8.37 -3.08
C THR A 32 36.45 -9.39 -2.27
N GLN A 33 37.37 -8.91 -1.42
CA GLN A 33 38.16 -9.77 -0.52
C GLN A 33 37.32 -10.41 0.59
N LEU A 34 36.43 -9.65 1.25
CA LEU A 34 35.52 -10.17 2.28
C LEU A 34 34.55 -11.22 1.72
N LEU A 35 34.06 -11.00 0.49
CA LEU A 35 33.20 -11.94 -0.23
C LEU A 35 33.95 -13.19 -0.68
N ALA A 36 35.26 -13.11 -0.95
CA ALA A 36 36.11 -14.26 -1.24
C ALA A 36 36.44 -15.08 0.02
N SER A 37 36.68 -14.43 1.16
CA SER A 37 36.94 -15.10 2.45
C SER A 37 35.69 -15.61 3.17
N GLY A 38 34.49 -15.18 2.73
CA GLY A 38 33.21 -15.62 3.30
C GLY A 38 32.76 -14.82 4.53
N ASN A 39 33.42 -13.69 4.83
CA ASN A 39 33.09 -12.82 5.95
C ASN A 39 31.93 -11.87 5.58
N ILE A 40 30.73 -12.43 5.47
CA ILE A 40 29.55 -11.74 4.94
C ILE A 40 29.06 -10.62 5.86
N GLU A 41 29.13 -10.78 7.19
CA GLU A 41 28.64 -9.75 8.14
C GLU A 41 29.43 -8.44 8.03
N GLU A 42 30.76 -8.53 7.90
CA GLU A 42 31.62 -7.37 7.72
C GLU A 42 31.43 -6.74 6.32
N ALA A 43 31.22 -7.57 5.29
CA ALA A 43 30.88 -7.10 3.95
C ALA A 43 29.54 -6.33 3.92
N VAL A 44 28.53 -6.81 4.66
CA VAL A 44 27.22 -6.14 4.80
C VAL A 44 27.39 -4.76 5.47
N ARG A 45 28.12 -4.67 6.58
CA ARG A 45 28.38 -3.37 7.25
C ARG A 45 29.13 -2.39 6.34
N LEU A 46 30.18 -2.86 5.67
CA LEU A 46 30.96 -2.03 4.75
C LEU A 46 30.11 -1.55 3.57
N TYR A 47 29.26 -2.41 3.02
CA TYR A 47 28.31 -2.04 1.95
C TYR A 47 27.22 -1.06 2.41
N GLU A 48 26.72 -1.20 3.63
CA GLU A 48 25.74 -0.27 4.22
C GLU A 48 26.33 1.12 4.44
N GLY A 49 27.58 1.23 4.88
CA GLY A 49 28.30 2.49 4.97
C GLY A 49 28.72 3.10 3.62
N ALA A 50 28.66 2.34 2.53
CA ALA A 50 29.17 2.76 1.22
C ALA A 50 28.18 3.60 0.39
N ASP A 51 28.73 4.29 -0.62
CA ASP A 51 27.98 5.06 -1.61
C ASP A 51 27.02 4.17 -2.45
N PRO A 52 25.82 4.65 -2.84
CA PRO A 52 24.87 3.87 -3.66
C PRO A 52 25.37 3.42 -5.05
N SER A 53 26.48 3.98 -5.57
CA SER A 53 27.15 3.47 -6.78
C SER A 53 27.79 2.09 -6.59
N VAL A 54 28.29 1.78 -5.39
CA VAL A 54 29.08 0.56 -5.11
C VAL A 54 28.30 -0.72 -5.45
N GLY A 55 26.98 -0.72 -5.26
CA GLY A 55 26.13 -1.85 -5.65
C GLY A 55 26.11 -2.09 -7.16
N ARG A 56 26.10 -1.02 -7.97
CA ARG A 56 26.18 -1.11 -9.45
C ARG A 56 27.55 -1.59 -9.91
N ASP A 57 28.62 -1.12 -9.28
CA ASP A 57 29.98 -1.49 -9.64
C ASP A 57 30.30 -2.95 -9.27
N LEU A 58 29.83 -3.41 -8.10
CA LEU A 58 29.86 -4.84 -7.74
C LEU A 58 29.07 -5.69 -8.73
N LEU A 59 27.86 -5.24 -9.13
CA LEU A 59 27.05 -5.92 -10.14
C LEU A 59 27.75 -6.05 -11.50
N ALA A 60 28.52 -5.04 -11.92
CA ALA A 60 29.30 -5.09 -13.14
C ALA A 60 30.41 -6.17 -13.10
N GLN A 61 30.96 -6.44 -11.92
CA GLN A 61 32.05 -7.42 -11.73
C GLN A 61 31.57 -8.85 -11.41
N VAL A 62 30.26 -9.09 -11.24
CA VAL A 62 29.70 -10.42 -10.87
C VAL A 62 30.24 -11.56 -11.74
N LYS A 63 30.42 -11.33 -13.05
CA LYS A 63 30.90 -12.33 -14.00
C LYS A 63 32.38 -12.72 -13.84
N THR A 64 33.19 -11.90 -13.16
CA THR A 64 34.60 -12.22 -12.85
C THR A 64 34.77 -12.89 -11.49
N LEU A 65 33.75 -12.82 -10.62
CA LEU A 65 33.74 -13.46 -9.31
C LEU A 65 33.56 -14.99 -9.41
N SER A 66 34.15 -15.72 -8.46
CA SER A 66 33.91 -17.16 -8.30
C SER A 66 32.45 -17.47 -7.95
N THR A 67 31.96 -18.67 -8.25
CA THR A 67 30.58 -19.09 -7.92
C THR A 67 30.26 -18.95 -6.42
N GLN A 68 31.23 -19.21 -5.54
CA GLN A 68 31.05 -19.02 -4.10
C GLN A 68 30.99 -17.53 -3.73
N SER A 69 31.85 -16.69 -4.33
CA SER A 69 31.83 -15.23 -4.13
C SER A 69 30.54 -14.60 -4.67
N GLN A 70 29.99 -15.09 -5.78
CA GLN A 70 28.67 -14.70 -6.30
C GLN A 70 27.54 -15.06 -5.33
N LYS A 71 27.58 -16.26 -4.73
CA LYS A 71 26.61 -16.68 -3.70
C LYS A 71 26.71 -15.79 -2.46
N ASN A 72 27.92 -15.53 -1.98
CA ASN A 72 28.18 -14.65 -0.85
C ASN A 72 27.70 -13.22 -1.14
N LEU A 73 27.90 -12.70 -2.36
CA LEU A 73 27.45 -11.37 -2.80
C LEU A 73 25.92 -11.27 -2.84
N GLY A 74 25.24 -12.30 -3.34
CA GLY A 74 23.78 -12.39 -3.27
C GLY A 74 23.28 -12.38 -1.83
N GLN A 75 23.89 -13.17 -0.94
CA GLN A 75 23.55 -13.17 0.49
C GLN A 75 23.81 -11.82 1.16
N MET A 76 24.92 -11.16 0.83
CA MET A 76 25.24 -9.80 1.31
C MET A 76 24.15 -8.80 0.93
N PHE A 77 23.73 -8.73 -0.34
CA PHE A 77 22.66 -7.81 -0.76
C PHE A 77 21.31 -8.12 -0.08
N VAL A 78 20.95 -9.40 0.10
CA VAL A 78 19.73 -9.79 0.82
C VAL A 78 19.77 -9.34 2.28
N LEU A 79 20.87 -9.59 2.99
CA LEU A 79 21.05 -9.16 4.38
C LEU A 79 21.10 -7.63 4.52
N ALA A 80 21.67 -6.96 3.52
CA ALA A 80 21.70 -5.51 3.42
C ALA A 80 20.33 -4.89 3.09
N ARG A 81 19.35 -5.67 2.62
CA ARG A 81 18.04 -5.24 2.08
C ARG A 81 18.13 -4.45 0.76
N ASP A 82 19.20 -4.62 0.00
CA ASP A 82 19.20 -4.24 -1.41
C ASP A 82 18.62 -5.38 -2.25
N PHE A 83 17.29 -5.51 -2.18
CA PHE A 83 16.56 -6.55 -2.89
C PHE A 83 16.70 -6.42 -4.42
N SER A 84 16.87 -5.20 -4.94
CA SER A 84 17.05 -4.94 -6.37
C SER A 84 18.39 -5.49 -6.90
N SER A 85 19.49 -5.28 -6.16
CA SER A 85 20.79 -5.87 -6.51
C SER A 85 20.82 -7.37 -6.24
N ALA A 86 20.21 -7.84 -5.13
CA ALA A 86 20.07 -9.27 -4.86
C ALA A 86 19.33 -10.01 -5.98
N ALA A 87 18.23 -9.45 -6.48
CA ALA A 87 17.47 -10.02 -7.59
C ALA A 87 18.31 -10.20 -8.85
N ARG A 88 19.11 -9.18 -9.21
CA ARG A 88 20.05 -9.24 -10.35
C ARG A 88 21.13 -10.30 -10.18
N ILE A 89 21.65 -10.51 -8.96
CA ILE A 89 22.57 -11.63 -8.69
C ILE A 89 21.89 -12.99 -8.96
N PHE A 90 20.67 -13.19 -8.45
CA PHE A 90 19.95 -14.44 -8.68
C PHE A 90 19.55 -14.65 -10.15
N GLU A 91 19.25 -13.58 -10.88
CA GLU A 91 19.01 -13.61 -12.34
C GLU A 91 20.28 -14.04 -13.10
N ILE A 92 21.43 -13.42 -12.84
CA ILE A 92 22.73 -13.79 -13.43
C ILE A 92 23.09 -15.24 -13.08
N ALA A 93 22.82 -15.67 -11.85
CA ALA A 93 23.01 -17.04 -11.36
C ALA A 93 21.95 -18.04 -11.87
N LYS A 94 21.02 -17.63 -12.75
CA LYS A 94 19.95 -18.46 -13.33
C LYS A 94 19.04 -19.12 -12.29
N ARG A 95 18.70 -18.40 -11.21
CA ARG A 95 17.80 -18.83 -10.12
C ARG A 95 16.52 -17.98 -10.12
N PRO A 96 15.63 -18.15 -11.14
CA PRO A 96 14.51 -17.23 -11.38
C PRO A 96 13.52 -17.16 -10.21
N ALA A 97 13.23 -18.27 -9.53
CA ALA A 97 12.32 -18.27 -8.37
C ALA A 97 12.82 -17.45 -7.17
N GLU A 98 14.14 -17.29 -7.02
CA GLU A 98 14.74 -16.46 -5.97
C GLU A 98 14.85 -15.01 -6.42
N ALA A 99 15.22 -14.77 -7.69
CA ALA A 99 15.18 -13.44 -8.29
C ALA A 99 13.77 -12.82 -8.21
N ALA A 100 12.73 -13.60 -8.51
CA ALA A 100 11.34 -13.18 -8.44
C ALA A 100 10.92 -12.70 -7.05
N LYS A 101 11.24 -13.47 -6.00
CA LYS A 101 10.99 -13.09 -4.61
C LYS A 101 11.70 -11.80 -4.22
N MET A 102 12.94 -11.62 -4.69
CA MET A 102 13.70 -10.39 -4.42
C MET A 102 13.13 -9.18 -5.17
N PHE A 103 12.75 -9.32 -6.44
CA PHE A 103 12.04 -8.25 -7.16
C PHE A 103 10.70 -7.88 -6.49
N GLU A 104 9.94 -8.86 -6.02
CA GLU A 104 8.70 -8.64 -5.26
C GLU A 104 8.96 -7.91 -3.93
N GLN A 105 10.02 -8.29 -3.20
CA GLN A 105 10.47 -7.59 -1.98
C GLN A 105 11.05 -6.20 -2.26
N GLY A 106 11.59 -5.95 -3.45
CA GLY A 106 11.98 -4.62 -3.93
C GLY A 106 10.82 -3.77 -4.48
N GLY A 107 9.64 -4.36 -4.70
CA GLY A 107 8.47 -3.68 -5.27
C GLY A 107 8.42 -3.63 -6.81
N ASP A 108 9.40 -4.19 -7.52
CA ASP A 108 9.34 -4.33 -8.98
C ASP A 108 8.52 -5.57 -9.35
N PHE A 109 7.20 -5.42 -9.26
CA PHE A 109 6.25 -6.51 -9.56
C PHE A 109 6.29 -6.94 -11.04
N ALA A 110 6.72 -6.07 -11.96
CA ALA A 110 6.85 -6.39 -13.38
C ALA A 110 8.09 -7.27 -13.68
N ALA A 111 9.23 -7.03 -13.02
CA ALA A 111 10.36 -7.95 -13.04
C ALA A 111 10.05 -9.25 -12.28
N ALA A 112 9.39 -9.17 -11.12
CA ALA A 112 8.98 -10.35 -10.36
C ALA A 112 8.09 -11.28 -11.18
N ALA A 113 7.09 -10.74 -11.89
CA ALA A 113 6.22 -11.50 -12.78
C ALA A 113 7.02 -12.27 -13.84
N ARG A 114 7.90 -11.58 -14.59
CA ARG A 114 8.75 -12.20 -15.64
C ARG A 114 9.63 -13.33 -15.07
N MET A 115 10.18 -13.15 -13.88
CA MET A 115 11.00 -14.17 -13.22
C MET A 115 10.17 -15.35 -12.70
N TYR A 116 8.96 -15.12 -12.16
CA TYR A 116 8.05 -16.21 -11.80
C TYR A 116 7.56 -16.98 -13.05
N GLU A 117 7.32 -16.32 -14.19
CA GLU A 117 7.01 -16.99 -15.48
C GLU A 117 8.19 -17.88 -15.92
N MET A 118 9.44 -17.36 -15.87
CA MET A 118 10.64 -18.16 -16.17
C MET A 118 10.86 -19.34 -15.21
N ALA A 119 10.38 -19.24 -13.96
CA ALA A 119 10.39 -20.32 -12.99
C ALA A 119 9.23 -21.33 -13.18
N GLY A 120 8.30 -21.08 -14.10
CA GLY A 120 7.08 -21.88 -14.28
C GLY A 120 6.01 -21.65 -13.20
N GLU A 121 6.20 -20.69 -12.30
CA GLU A 121 5.31 -20.39 -11.17
C GLU A 121 4.13 -19.47 -11.60
N ASN A 122 3.36 -19.91 -12.61
CA ASN A 122 2.30 -19.13 -13.27
C ASN A 122 1.33 -18.42 -12.30
N GLY A 123 0.96 -19.04 -11.17
CA GLY A 123 0.07 -18.43 -10.17
C GLY A 123 0.69 -17.24 -9.44
N LYS A 124 1.99 -17.30 -9.11
CA LYS A 124 2.71 -16.16 -8.50
C LYS A 124 3.01 -15.09 -9.52
N ALA A 125 3.34 -15.49 -10.74
CA ALA A 125 3.50 -14.56 -11.86
C ALA A 125 2.22 -13.76 -12.13
N ALA A 126 1.05 -14.42 -12.08
CA ALA A 126 -0.25 -13.77 -12.22
C ALA A 126 -0.52 -12.76 -11.09
N ALA A 127 -0.30 -13.15 -9.83
CA ALA A 127 -0.43 -12.25 -8.69
C ALA A 127 0.55 -11.05 -8.77
N ALA A 128 1.78 -11.26 -9.24
CA ALA A 128 2.74 -10.19 -9.48
C ALA A 128 2.29 -9.25 -10.61
N LYS A 129 1.76 -9.77 -11.73
CA LYS A 129 1.16 -8.96 -12.80
C LYS A 129 -0.01 -8.11 -12.31
N GLU A 130 -0.89 -8.69 -11.51
CA GLU A 130 -2.01 -7.96 -10.90
C GLU A 130 -1.52 -6.80 -10.03
N ARG A 131 -0.51 -7.04 -9.17
CA ARG A 131 0.13 -5.99 -8.35
C ARG A 131 0.88 -4.93 -9.19
N ALA A 132 1.29 -5.27 -10.42
CA ALA A 132 1.84 -4.34 -11.39
C ALA A 132 0.76 -3.60 -12.22
N GLY A 133 -0.54 -3.84 -11.98
CA GLY A 133 -1.66 -3.27 -12.73
C GLY A 133 -2.02 -3.99 -14.04
N ASP A 134 -1.27 -5.03 -14.44
CA ASP A 134 -1.53 -5.83 -15.64
C ASP A 134 -2.57 -6.94 -15.36
N VAL A 135 -3.82 -6.53 -15.12
CA VAL A 135 -4.94 -7.45 -14.85
C VAL A 135 -5.19 -8.38 -16.05
N ALA A 136 -5.05 -7.88 -17.28
CA ALA A 136 -5.27 -8.70 -18.48
C ALA A 136 -4.23 -9.83 -18.61
N GLY A 137 -2.95 -9.52 -18.42
CA GLY A 137 -1.89 -10.52 -18.40
C GLY A 137 -1.98 -11.46 -17.19
N ALA A 138 -2.39 -10.97 -16.03
CA ALA A 138 -2.62 -11.81 -14.85
C ALA A 138 -3.68 -12.89 -15.12
N LEU A 139 -4.82 -12.51 -15.70
CA LEU A 139 -5.89 -13.45 -16.06
C LEU A 139 -5.45 -14.47 -17.12
N ALA A 140 -4.64 -14.07 -18.10
CA ALA A 140 -4.07 -14.98 -19.08
C ALA A 140 -3.11 -16.01 -18.46
N LEU A 141 -2.34 -15.63 -17.43
CA LEU A 141 -1.50 -16.56 -16.67
C LEU A 141 -2.31 -17.48 -15.75
N PHE A 142 -3.34 -16.96 -15.08
CA PHE A 142 -4.26 -17.80 -14.30
C PHE A 142 -4.97 -18.85 -15.18
N GLN A 143 -5.39 -18.48 -16.40
CA GLN A 143 -5.96 -19.46 -17.35
C GLN A 143 -4.98 -20.60 -17.70
N LYS A 144 -3.67 -20.32 -17.80
CA LYS A 144 -2.63 -21.35 -17.97
C LYS A 144 -2.39 -22.19 -16.70
N ALA A 145 -2.55 -21.59 -15.53
CA ALA A 145 -2.38 -22.27 -14.23
C ALA A 145 -3.59 -23.15 -13.86
N GLY A 146 -4.76 -22.86 -14.42
CA GLY A 146 -6.04 -23.50 -14.07
C GLY A 146 -6.87 -22.66 -13.08
N PRO A 147 -8.13 -23.05 -12.84
CA PRO A 147 -9.00 -22.35 -11.90
C PRO A 147 -8.40 -22.41 -10.49
N THR A 148 -8.24 -21.24 -9.86
CA THR A 148 -7.69 -21.05 -8.51
C THR A 148 -8.45 -19.94 -7.80
N GLU A 149 -8.46 -19.94 -6.46
CA GLU A 149 -9.16 -18.89 -5.71
C GLU A 149 -8.56 -17.50 -5.98
N ALA A 150 -7.22 -17.41 -6.15
CA ALA A 150 -6.54 -16.19 -6.57
C ALA A 150 -7.03 -15.63 -7.92
N MET A 151 -7.38 -16.50 -8.88
CA MET A 151 -7.99 -16.07 -10.15
C MET A 151 -9.38 -15.44 -9.93
N ALA A 152 -10.19 -16.04 -9.05
CA ALA A 152 -11.52 -15.53 -8.74
C ALA A 152 -11.46 -14.21 -7.96
N GLU A 153 -10.52 -14.07 -7.03
CA GLU A 153 -10.24 -12.81 -6.35
C GLU A 153 -9.78 -11.71 -7.31
N CYS A 154 -8.89 -12.01 -8.25
CA CYS A 154 -8.44 -11.06 -9.27
C CYS A 154 -9.62 -10.59 -10.15
N LEU A 155 -10.50 -11.51 -10.57
CA LEU A 155 -11.74 -11.17 -11.28
C LEU A 155 -12.70 -10.32 -10.43
N ASN A 156 -12.80 -10.59 -9.13
CA ASN A 156 -13.61 -9.80 -8.18
C ASN A 156 -13.08 -8.37 -8.04
N ARG A 157 -11.76 -8.17 -7.86
CA ARG A 157 -11.13 -6.84 -7.83
C ARG A 157 -11.31 -6.09 -9.15
N ALA A 158 -11.30 -6.81 -10.27
CA ALA A 158 -11.62 -6.29 -11.60
C ALA A 158 -13.12 -6.09 -11.88
N GLN A 159 -14.00 -6.29 -10.88
CA GLN A 159 -15.47 -6.20 -10.97
C GLN A 159 -16.13 -7.17 -11.97
N ARG A 160 -15.41 -8.21 -12.42
CA ARG A 160 -15.90 -9.26 -13.35
C ARG A 160 -16.59 -10.38 -12.57
N TYR A 161 -17.58 -10.02 -11.76
CA TYR A 161 -18.18 -10.90 -10.74
C TYR A 161 -18.77 -12.21 -11.31
N PHE A 162 -19.39 -12.18 -12.50
CA PHE A 162 -19.94 -13.39 -13.10
C PHE A 162 -18.86 -14.40 -13.50
N GLU A 163 -17.71 -13.93 -13.98
CA GLU A 163 -16.57 -14.80 -14.28
C GLU A 163 -15.91 -15.32 -13.00
N ALA A 164 -15.81 -14.49 -11.96
CA ALA A 164 -15.36 -14.93 -10.63
C ALA A 164 -16.24 -16.07 -10.09
N ALA A 165 -17.57 -15.95 -10.23
CA ALA A 165 -18.52 -17.00 -9.89
C ALA A 165 -18.29 -18.29 -10.68
N GLN A 166 -18.02 -18.21 -12.00
CA GLN A 166 -17.68 -19.39 -12.81
C GLN A 166 -16.37 -20.07 -12.39
N VAL A 167 -15.41 -19.33 -11.85
CA VAL A 167 -14.18 -19.92 -11.27
C VAL A 167 -14.52 -20.64 -9.96
N TYR A 168 -15.27 -20.00 -9.04
CA TYR A 168 -15.70 -20.66 -7.80
C TYR A 168 -16.60 -21.89 -8.04
N GLN A 169 -17.43 -21.87 -9.09
CA GLN A 169 -18.21 -23.02 -9.55
C GLN A 169 -17.30 -24.20 -9.90
N LYS A 170 -16.22 -23.97 -10.67
CA LYS A 170 -15.24 -25.01 -11.04
C LYS A 170 -14.44 -25.53 -9.84
N LEU A 171 -14.24 -24.68 -8.83
CA LEU A 171 -13.59 -25.03 -7.56
C LEU A 171 -14.54 -25.76 -6.58
N GLY A 172 -15.84 -25.81 -6.86
CA GLY A 172 -16.84 -26.37 -5.95
C GLY A 172 -17.17 -25.49 -4.73
N ASN A 173 -16.65 -24.26 -4.67
CA ASN A 173 -16.88 -23.34 -3.55
C ASN A 173 -18.24 -22.61 -3.72
N ALA A 174 -19.32 -23.35 -3.46
CA ALA A 174 -20.70 -22.87 -3.64
C ALA A 174 -21.03 -21.60 -2.84
N ARG A 175 -20.38 -21.37 -1.69
CA ARG A 175 -20.58 -20.16 -0.87
C ARG A 175 -20.03 -18.92 -1.59
N ALA A 176 -18.78 -18.97 -2.04
CA ALA A 176 -18.16 -17.87 -2.77
C ALA A 176 -18.80 -17.67 -4.16
N GLU A 177 -19.25 -18.75 -4.81
CA GLU A 177 -20.06 -18.67 -6.04
C GLU A 177 -21.34 -17.85 -5.82
N VAL A 178 -22.13 -18.15 -4.79
CA VAL A 178 -23.36 -17.39 -4.46
C VAL A 178 -23.07 -15.92 -4.14
N GLU A 179 -21.98 -15.63 -3.45
CA GLU A 179 -21.56 -14.27 -3.12
C GLU A 179 -21.26 -13.46 -4.38
N MET A 180 -20.42 -13.99 -5.28
CA MET A 180 -20.08 -13.34 -6.54
C MET A 180 -21.29 -13.16 -7.47
N LEU A 181 -22.19 -14.15 -7.56
CA LEU A 181 -23.42 -14.04 -8.37
C LEU A 181 -24.35 -12.91 -7.90
N ARG A 182 -24.37 -12.62 -6.59
CA ARG A 182 -25.18 -11.51 -6.02
C ARG A 182 -24.61 -10.14 -6.37
N MET A 183 -23.28 -10.03 -6.49
CA MET A 183 -22.57 -8.77 -6.79
C MET A 183 -22.70 -8.32 -8.25
N VAL A 184 -23.16 -9.17 -9.17
CA VAL A 184 -23.37 -8.82 -10.58
C VAL A 184 -24.40 -7.67 -10.71
N PRO A 185 -24.02 -6.50 -11.27
CA PRO A 185 -24.92 -5.34 -11.43
C PRO A 185 -26.19 -5.66 -12.23
N ILE A 186 -27.24 -4.84 -12.07
CA ILE A 186 -28.54 -5.06 -12.74
C ILE A 186 -28.43 -4.81 -14.25
N GLU A 187 -27.57 -3.87 -14.62
CA GLU A 187 -27.27 -3.40 -15.96
C GLU A 187 -26.28 -4.29 -16.72
N ASP A 188 -25.60 -5.20 -16.02
CA ASP A 188 -24.59 -6.09 -16.63
C ASP A 188 -25.28 -7.14 -17.54
N PRO A 189 -24.82 -7.35 -18.79
CA PRO A 189 -25.37 -8.39 -19.68
C PRO A 189 -25.40 -9.80 -19.06
N SER A 190 -24.48 -10.06 -18.13
CA SER A 190 -24.35 -11.32 -17.39
C SER A 190 -25.38 -11.49 -16.27
N ARG A 191 -26.18 -10.46 -15.95
CA ARG A 191 -27.14 -10.49 -14.84
C ARG A 191 -28.16 -11.61 -14.96
N ILE A 192 -28.72 -11.81 -16.16
CA ILE A 192 -29.72 -12.85 -16.41
C ILE A 192 -29.11 -14.27 -16.23
N PRO A 193 -27.96 -14.61 -16.86
CA PRO A 193 -27.21 -15.82 -16.54
C PRO A 193 -26.89 -16.00 -15.05
N ALA A 194 -26.46 -14.93 -14.36
CA ALA A 194 -26.13 -14.98 -12.94
C ALA A 194 -27.34 -15.30 -12.06
N VAL A 195 -28.48 -14.66 -12.34
CA VAL A 195 -29.76 -14.91 -11.66
C VAL A 195 -30.26 -16.33 -11.90
N LYS A 196 -30.21 -16.84 -13.15
CA LYS A 196 -30.55 -18.25 -13.45
C LYS A 196 -29.73 -19.19 -12.56
N ARG A 197 -28.40 -19.05 -12.57
CA ARG A 197 -27.48 -19.87 -11.78
C ARG A 197 -27.74 -19.79 -10.27
N LEU A 198 -27.96 -18.58 -9.74
CA LEU A 198 -28.27 -18.37 -8.33
C LEU A 198 -29.63 -18.99 -7.94
N SER A 199 -30.63 -18.92 -8.82
CA SER A 199 -31.94 -19.54 -8.61
C SER A 199 -31.87 -21.07 -8.53
N ASP A 200 -31.02 -21.70 -9.35
CA ASP A 200 -30.79 -23.14 -9.35
C ASP A 200 -30.04 -23.61 -8.09
N LEU A 201 -29.08 -22.80 -7.59
CA LEU A 201 -28.39 -23.06 -6.34
C LEU A 201 -29.36 -22.98 -5.15
N LEU A 202 -30.22 -21.96 -5.10
CA LEU A 202 -31.26 -21.84 -4.06
C LEU A 202 -32.22 -23.03 -4.06
N GLU A 203 -32.67 -23.49 -5.23
CA GLU A 203 -33.54 -24.67 -5.35
C GLU A 203 -32.85 -25.95 -4.84
N ARG A 204 -31.59 -26.19 -5.21
CA ARG A 204 -30.81 -27.36 -4.74
C ARG A 204 -30.63 -27.40 -3.22
N HIS A 205 -30.62 -26.24 -2.56
CA HIS A 205 -30.59 -26.12 -1.11
C HIS A 205 -31.98 -26.02 -0.45
N GLY A 206 -33.06 -26.29 -1.19
CA GLY A 206 -34.43 -26.31 -0.68
C GLY A 206 -35.09 -24.94 -0.50
N HIS A 207 -34.41 -23.84 -0.86
CA HIS A 207 -34.91 -22.47 -0.73
C HIS A 207 -35.81 -22.06 -1.91
N MET A 208 -36.83 -22.88 -2.21
CA MET A 208 -37.70 -22.74 -3.38
C MET A 208 -38.43 -21.39 -3.43
N ALA A 209 -38.93 -20.91 -2.29
CA ALA A 209 -39.60 -19.62 -2.19
C ALA A 209 -38.67 -18.44 -2.52
N SER A 210 -37.44 -18.47 -1.99
CA SER A 210 -36.40 -17.46 -2.28
C SER A 210 -35.97 -17.50 -3.74
N SER A 211 -35.88 -18.70 -4.35
CA SER A 211 -35.60 -18.87 -5.77
C SER A 211 -36.70 -18.25 -6.65
N ALA A 212 -37.98 -18.51 -6.34
CA ALA A 212 -39.10 -17.91 -7.07
C ALA A 212 -39.15 -16.39 -6.90
N GLN A 213 -38.90 -15.87 -5.70
CA GLN A 213 -38.85 -14.43 -5.42
C GLN A 213 -37.76 -13.72 -6.24
N LEU A 214 -36.53 -14.24 -6.23
CA LEU A 214 -35.41 -13.69 -7.00
C LEU A 214 -35.73 -13.56 -8.51
N LEU A 215 -36.43 -14.54 -9.07
CA LEU A 215 -36.85 -14.49 -10.47
C LEU A 215 -37.94 -13.43 -10.72
N MET A 216 -38.91 -13.30 -9.82
CA MET A 216 -39.96 -12.26 -9.92
C MET A 216 -39.37 -10.85 -9.80
N GLU A 217 -38.45 -10.63 -8.86
CA GLU A 217 -37.73 -9.35 -8.70
C GLU A 217 -36.92 -9.00 -9.96
N THR A 218 -36.19 -9.97 -10.52
CA THR A 218 -35.41 -9.77 -11.74
C THR A 218 -36.28 -9.46 -12.95
N LEU A 219 -37.47 -10.08 -13.08
CA LEU A 219 -38.44 -9.76 -14.14
C LEU A 219 -39.02 -8.35 -14.01
N GLN A 220 -39.08 -7.80 -12.79
CA GLN A 220 -39.53 -6.43 -12.54
C GLN A 220 -38.40 -5.42 -12.80
N SER A 221 -37.16 -5.73 -12.42
CA SER A 221 -36.04 -4.79 -12.49
C SER A 221 -35.24 -4.83 -13.79
N VAL A 222 -35.24 -5.94 -14.53
CA VAL A 222 -34.47 -6.12 -15.78
C VAL A 222 -35.43 -6.32 -16.96
N PRO A 223 -35.66 -5.31 -17.82
CA PRO A 223 -36.56 -5.44 -18.97
C PRO A 223 -36.21 -6.60 -19.91
N ALA A 224 -34.91 -6.86 -20.15
CA ALA A 224 -34.45 -7.96 -20.98
C ALA A 224 -34.80 -9.37 -20.42
N ALA A 225 -35.03 -9.49 -19.10
CA ALA A 225 -35.50 -10.74 -18.51
C ALA A 225 -36.95 -11.06 -18.92
N GLN A 226 -37.74 -10.05 -19.31
CA GLN A 226 -39.13 -10.23 -19.76
C GLN A 226 -39.25 -10.91 -21.14
N THR A 227 -38.13 -11.07 -21.85
CA THR A 227 -38.02 -11.82 -23.10
C THR A 227 -37.25 -13.13 -22.95
N ASP A 228 -36.74 -13.46 -21.76
CA ASP A 228 -36.01 -14.69 -21.50
C ASP A 228 -36.97 -15.85 -21.17
N THR A 229 -37.17 -16.72 -22.17
CA THR A 229 -38.14 -17.82 -22.10
C THR A 229 -37.77 -18.89 -21.08
N GLU A 230 -36.47 -19.14 -20.86
CA GLU A 230 -35.99 -20.12 -19.88
C GLU A 230 -36.23 -19.63 -18.45
N LEU A 231 -35.97 -18.34 -18.18
CA LEU A 231 -36.14 -17.73 -16.86
C LEU A 231 -37.62 -17.76 -16.45
N MET A 232 -38.53 -17.39 -17.35
CA MET A 232 -39.97 -17.49 -17.12
C MET A 232 -40.44 -18.94 -16.95
N SER A 233 -39.92 -19.88 -17.75
CA SER A 233 -40.24 -21.30 -17.63
C SER A 233 -39.74 -21.90 -16.31
N ALA A 234 -38.60 -21.42 -15.80
CA ALA A 234 -38.10 -21.77 -14.48
C ALA A 234 -38.99 -21.19 -13.37
N LEU A 235 -39.42 -19.93 -13.46
CA LEU A 235 -40.37 -19.34 -12.52
C LEU A 235 -41.71 -20.09 -12.47
N ALA A 236 -42.30 -20.43 -13.63
CA ALA A 236 -43.57 -21.16 -13.70
C ALA A 236 -43.50 -22.52 -12.99
N ARG A 237 -42.46 -23.31 -13.26
CA ARG A 237 -42.21 -24.60 -12.59
C ARG A 237 -42.09 -24.44 -11.06
N ARG A 238 -41.39 -23.41 -10.59
CA ARG A 238 -41.19 -23.16 -9.15
C ARG A 238 -42.49 -22.73 -8.46
N LEU A 239 -43.31 -21.92 -9.13
CA LEU A 239 -44.65 -21.54 -8.65
C LEU A 239 -45.60 -22.76 -8.56
N GLU A 240 -45.53 -23.70 -9.51
CA GLU A 240 -46.31 -24.95 -9.48
C GLU A 240 -45.96 -25.82 -8.27
N VAL A 241 -44.67 -26.04 -8.01
CA VAL A 241 -44.17 -26.78 -6.83
C VAL A 241 -44.59 -26.09 -5.52
N MET A 242 -44.66 -24.76 -5.51
CA MET A 242 -45.20 -23.98 -4.38
C MET A 242 -46.74 -23.97 -4.28
N GLY A 243 -47.45 -24.74 -5.12
CA GLY A 243 -48.92 -24.80 -5.14
C GLY A 243 -49.62 -23.56 -5.75
N ARG A 244 -48.86 -22.61 -6.31
CA ARG A 244 -49.39 -21.33 -6.86
C ARG A 244 -49.81 -21.46 -8.33
N GLN A 245 -50.69 -22.43 -8.59
CA GLN A 245 -51.11 -22.84 -9.94
C GLN A 245 -51.63 -21.67 -10.80
N ASP A 246 -52.46 -20.79 -10.24
CA ASP A 246 -52.99 -19.62 -10.97
C ASP A 246 -51.88 -18.65 -11.44
N GLN A 247 -50.82 -18.49 -10.64
CA GLN A 247 -49.70 -17.61 -10.99
C GLN A 247 -48.84 -18.25 -12.09
N ALA A 248 -48.56 -19.55 -11.97
CA ALA A 248 -47.83 -20.29 -13.00
C ALA A 248 -48.57 -20.34 -14.34
N ALA A 249 -49.88 -20.56 -14.33
CA ALA A 249 -50.72 -20.56 -15.52
C ALA A 249 -50.68 -19.21 -16.27
N ARG A 250 -50.66 -18.09 -15.53
CA ARG A 250 -50.50 -16.73 -16.12
C ARG A 250 -49.13 -16.57 -16.79
N VAL A 251 -48.04 -17.02 -16.16
CA VAL A 251 -46.68 -16.98 -16.74
C VAL A 251 -46.59 -17.84 -18.00
N ARG A 252 -47.12 -19.08 -17.99
CA ARG A 252 -47.19 -19.94 -19.18
C ARG A 252 -48.03 -19.34 -20.30
N ALA A 253 -49.17 -18.71 -19.99
CA ALA A 253 -50.01 -18.06 -20.99
C ALA A 253 -49.32 -16.85 -21.63
N PHE A 254 -48.50 -16.11 -20.88
CA PHE A 254 -47.66 -15.04 -21.40
C PHE A 254 -46.57 -15.56 -22.35
N LEU A 255 -45.86 -16.63 -21.96
CA LEU A 255 -44.88 -17.31 -22.82
C LEU A 255 -45.48 -17.79 -24.14
N ASN A 256 -46.65 -18.45 -24.09
CA ASN A 256 -47.33 -18.93 -25.30
C ASN A 256 -47.71 -17.78 -26.25
N LYS A 257 -48.10 -16.62 -25.70
CA LYS A 257 -48.36 -15.42 -26.52
C LYS A 257 -47.08 -14.90 -27.18
N GLN A 258 -45.97 -14.77 -26.45
CA GLN A 258 -44.69 -14.36 -27.03
C GLN A 258 -44.21 -15.33 -28.13
N GLY A 259 -44.30 -16.65 -27.90
CA GLY A 259 -43.94 -17.66 -28.90
C GLY A 259 -44.82 -17.59 -30.16
N ALA A 260 -46.13 -17.36 -30.01
CA ALA A 260 -47.05 -17.19 -31.14
C ALA A 260 -46.81 -15.89 -31.93
N LEU A 261 -46.33 -14.83 -31.27
CA LEU A 261 -45.90 -13.58 -31.92
C LEU A 261 -44.60 -13.77 -32.73
N ALA A 262 -43.65 -14.54 -32.21
CA ALA A 262 -42.40 -14.86 -32.92
C ALA A 262 -42.59 -15.80 -34.13
N ALA A 263 -43.63 -16.64 -34.12
CA ALA A 263 -43.91 -17.63 -35.18
C ALA A 263 -44.66 -17.07 -36.40
N LYS A 264 -45.01 -15.77 -36.42
CA LYS A 264 -45.79 -15.16 -37.51
C LYS A 264 -44.85 -14.66 -38.62
N PRO A 265 -44.90 -15.20 -39.86
CA PRO A 265 -44.01 -14.76 -40.93
C PRO A 265 -44.31 -13.31 -41.34
N ALA A 266 -43.25 -12.56 -41.65
CA ALA A 266 -43.36 -11.18 -42.10
C ALA A 266 -44.08 -11.10 -43.46
N ALA A 267 -45.15 -10.30 -43.53
CA ALA A 267 -45.85 -10.01 -44.77
C ALA A 267 -45.01 -9.05 -45.65
N PRO A 268 -45.12 -9.13 -47.00
CA PRO A 268 -44.23 -8.42 -47.90
C PRO A 268 -44.47 -6.91 -47.90
N ILE A 269 -43.37 -6.15 -48.07
CA ILE A 269 -43.37 -4.68 -48.16
C ILE A 269 -43.85 -4.27 -49.56
N LEU A 270 -44.76 -3.29 -49.62
CA LEU A 270 -45.08 -2.50 -50.81
C LEU A 270 -44.98 -0.99 -50.48
N PRO A 271 -44.70 -0.12 -51.48
CA PRO A 271 -43.90 1.08 -51.26
C PRO A 271 -44.71 2.30 -50.79
N ALA A 272 -44.02 3.21 -50.09
CA ALA A 272 -44.54 4.51 -49.67
C ALA A 272 -44.41 5.58 -50.78
N HIS A 273 -45.38 6.49 -50.82
CA HIS A 273 -45.33 7.76 -51.54
C HIS A 273 -45.89 8.87 -50.63
N GLY A 274 -45.30 10.07 -50.69
CA GLY A 274 -45.87 11.29 -50.08
C GLY A 274 -45.04 11.94 -48.98
N ALA A 275 -44.11 12.83 -49.38
CA ALA A 275 -43.59 13.92 -48.54
C ALA A 275 -44.63 15.10 -48.52
N PRO A 276 -44.48 16.25 -47.79
CA PRO A 276 -43.21 16.97 -47.55
C PRO A 276 -42.97 17.71 -46.20
N VAL A 277 -41.68 17.82 -45.90
CA VAL A 277 -40.86 18.94 -45.36
C VAL A 277 -41.52 20.33 -45.17
N ALA A 278 -41.25 20.98 -44.01
CA ALA A 278 -40.78 22.38 -43.88
C ALA A 278 -40.28 22.70 -42.44
N GLU A 279 -39.32 23.63 -42.29
CA GLU A 279 -38.51 23.85 -41.06
C GLU A 279 -38.33 25.39 -40.73
N PRO A 280 -37.25 25.91 -40.09
CA PRO A 280 -37.24 26.77 -38.86
C PRO A 280 -37.08 28.30 -39.18
N PRO A 281 -36.60 29.26 -38.31
CA PRO A 281 -36.06 29.20 -36.93
C PRO A 281 -36.40 30.41 -35.97
N SER A 282 -35.75 30.45 -34.78
CA SER A 282 -35.02 31.61 -34.19
C SER A 282 -35.24 31.87 -32.67
N ALA A 283 -34.35 32.68 -32.05
CA ALA A 283 -34.01 32.68 -30.61
C ALA A 283 -34.10 34.06 -29.92
N ALA A 284 -34.13 34.09 -28.56
CA ALA A 284 -33.56 35.17 -27.70
C ALA A 284 -33.63 34.91 -26.17
N LYS A 285 -32.65 35.43 -25.41
CA LYS A 285 -32.66 35.83 -23.97
C LYS A 285 -32.78 37.38 -23.91
N PRO A 286 -32.82 38.14 -22.76
CA PRO A 286 -32.50 37.82 -21.34
C PRO A 286 -33.43 38.49 -20.28
N ALA A 287 -33.10 38.40 -18.97
CA ALA A 287 -33.02 39.50 -17.97
C ALA A 287 -33.10 38.99 -16.50
N ALA A 288 -32.70 39.82 -15.52
CA ALA A 288 -32.51 39.48 -14.10
C ALA A 288 -33.40 40.32 -13.15
N VAL A 289 -33.42 40.04 -11.81
CA VAL A 289 -33.48 41.05 -10.71
C VAL A 289 -33.33 40.43 -9.28
N ARG A 290 -32.26 40.89 -8.59
CA ARG A 290 -32.03 41.25 -7.14
C ARG A 290 -32.39 40.37 -5.91
N SER A 291 -31.47 40.44 -4.93
CA SER A 291 -31.47 40.02 -3.51
C SER A 291 -32.20 41.02 -2.56
N PRO A 292 -32.36 40.70 -1.25
CA PRO A 292 -31.35 40.99 -0.17
C PRO A 292 -31.12 39.79 0.79
N VAL A 293 -30.03 39.60 1.56
CA VAL A 293 -29.22 40.42 2.50
C VAL A 293 -29.91 40.79 3.83
N ILE A 294 -29.59 40.06 4.92
CA ILE A 294 -29.61 40.50 6.35
C ILE A 294 -28.38 39.86 7.06
N ALA A 295 -27.86 40.50 8.12
CA ALA A 295 -26.53 40.28 8.70
C ALA A 295 -26.47 39.47 10.02
N ALA A 296 -25.26 39.29 10.54
CA ALA A 296 -24.88 38.53 11.75
C ALA A 296 -25.19 39.26 13.09
N PRO A 297 -24.83 38.64 14.23
CA PRO A 297 -23.93 39.37 15.14
C PRO A 297 -22.77 38.56 15.76
N GLU A 298 -21.82 39.32 16.29
CA GLU A 298 -20.62 38.96 17.09
C GLU A 298 -21.00 39.03 18.62
N VAL A 299 -20.22 38.69 19.67
CA VAL A 299 -18.77 38.52 19.97
C VAL A 299 -18.61 37.53 21.15
N VAL A 300 -17.39 37.04 21.45
CA VAL A 300 -16.69 37.08 22.78
C VAL A 300 -15.57 36.01 22.87
N SER A 301 -14.48 36.32 23.58
CA SER A 301 -13.20 35.60 23.56
C SER A 301 -12.57 35.37 24.96
N ALA A 302 -11.45 34.60 24.97
CA ALA A 302 -10.46 34.39 26.05
C ALA A 302 -10.79 33.34 27.15
N PRO A 303 -9.78 32.80 27.90
CA PRO A 303 -8.32 33.00 27.80
C PRO A 303 -7.48 31.72 27.55
N ARG A 304 -6.16 31.89 27.44
CA ARG A 304 -5.13 30.88 27.08
C ARG A 304 -4.32 30.47 28.33
N PRO A 305 -3.99 29.18 28.56
CA PRO A 305 -2.94 28.78 29.50
C PRO A 305 -1.54 28.82 28.85
N ALA A 306 -0.49 28.74 29.69
CA ALA A 306 0.88 29.11 29.35
C ALA A 306 1.61 28.14 28.39
N ARG A 307 2.60 28.68 27.65
CA ARG A 307 3.52 27.91 26.81
C ARG A 307 4.39 26.97 27.68
N GLY A 308 4.32 25.67 27.42
CA GLY A 308 5.46 24.80 27.67
C GLY A 308 6.61 25.17 26.71
N GLY A 309 7.85 25.07 27.18
CA GLY A 309 9.03 25.29 26.33
C GLY A 309 9.12 24.23 25.22
N ASP A 310 9.77 24.57 24.12
CA ASP A 310 9.93 23.63 23.00
C ASP A 310 10.78 22.41 23.42
N PRO A 311 10.25 21.18 23.40
CA PRO A 311 11.05 19.98 23.69
C PRO A 311 12.16 19.72 22.66
N PHE A 312 12.18 20.49 21.56
CA PHE A 312 13.21 20.46 20.52
C PHE A 312 14.28 21.54 20.66
N ALA A 313 14.24 22.39 21.70
CA ALA A 313 15.32 23.35 21.99
C ALA A 313 16.68 22.67 22.30
N ASN A 314 16.68 21.36 22.55
CA ASN A 314 17.88 20.55 22.85
C ASN A 314 18.04 19.40 21.84
N LEU A 315 17.83 19.61 20.53
CA LEU A 315 18.38 18.67 19.55
C LEU A 315 19.90 18.77 19.56
N ILE A 316 20.54 17.60 19.64
CA ILE A 316 21.98 17.43 19.56
C ILE A 316 22.28 16.85 18.19
N ASP A 317 23.23 17.43 17.46
CA ASP A 317 23.66 16.85 16.19
C ASP A 317 24.25 15.44 16.43
N PRO A 318 23.76 14.39 15.75
CA PRO A 318 24.23 13.01 15.94
C PRO A 318 25.69 12.79 15.54
N PHE A 319 26.34 13.73 14.86
CA PHE A 319 27.76 13.67 14.53
C PHE A 319 28.62 14.45 15.53
N SER A 320 28.26 15.69 15.92
CA SER A 320 29.15 16.56 16.72
C SER A 320 28.87 16.66 18.22
N GLY A 321 27.67 16.29 18.69
CA GLY A 321 27.32 16.43 20.10
C GLY A 321 26.99 17.86 20.57
N ALA A 322 26.98 18.85 19.67
CA ALA A 322 26.63 20.24 19.98
C ALA A 322 25.11 20.55 19.82
N PRO A 323 24.56 21.53 20.57
CA PRO A 323 23.22 22.07 20.33
C PRO A 323 23.21 23.06 19.15
N VAL A 324 22.11 23.10 18.39
CA VAL A 324 21.99 23.94 17.19
C VAL A 324 21.29 25.26 17.51
N GLY A 325 21.98 26.40 17.41
CA GLY A 325 21.36 27.73 17.52
C GLY A 325 22.30 28.94 17.46
N GLU A 326 22.10 29.75 16.42
CA GLU A 326 22.55 31.15 16.19
C GLU A 326 24.06 31.46 16.07
N GLU A 327 24.41 32.13 14.96
CA GLU A 327 25.74 32.67 14.67
C GLU A 327 26.00 33.95 15.48
N ASP A 328 27.05 34.00 16.31
CA ASP A 328 28.03 35.11 16.29
C ASP A 328 29.24 34.91 17.25
N ALA A 329 30.41 35.38 16.80
CA ALA A 329 31.64 35.71 17.54
C ALA A 329 32.34 34.66 18.45
N VAL A 330 33.54 34.24 17.98
CA VAL A 330 34.58 33.53 18.75
C VAL A 330 35.22 34.45 19.81
N PRO A 331 35.59 33.93 21.00
CA PRO A 331 37.02 33.90 21.34
C PRO A 331 37.49 32.52 21.87
N ALA A 332 38.74 32.18 21.57
CA ALA A 332 39.39 30.95 22.02
C ALA A 332 39.84 31.05 23.49
N ASP A 333 39.66 29.98 24.28
CA ASP A 333 40.75 29.15 24.80
C ASP A 333 40.21 27.85 25.45
N ALA A 334 41.11 26.97 25.90
CA ALA A 334 40.91 25.73 26.68
C ALA A 334 40.52 24.46 25.90
N ALA A 335 41.55 23.69 25.54
CA ALA A 335 41.44 22.27 25.19
C ALA A 335 41.52 21.38 26.44
N GLU A 336 40.60 20.43 26.64
CA GLU A 336 40.87 19.27 27.51
C GLU A 336 40.14 17.98 27.10
N SER A 337 40.93 17.03 26.60
CA SER A 337 40.79 15.56 26.59
C SER A 337 39.40 14.90 26.79
N ALA A 338 38.91 14.24 25.73
CA ALA A 338 38.03 13.08 25.83
C ALA A 338 38.43 11.99 24.82
N ALA A 339 38.51 10.73 25.28
CA ALA A 339 38.93 9.58 24.46
C ALA A 339 37.83 9.15 23.45
N PRO A 340 38.20 8.52 22.31
CA PRO A 340 37.27 8.33 21.19
C PRO A 340 36.10 7.39 21.52
N ALA A 341 34.89 7.85 21.26
CA ALA A 341 33.66 7.07 21.42
C ALA A 341 33.58 5.96 20.36
N LYS A 342 33.13 4.76 20.77
CA LYS A 342 32.83 3.66 19.83
C LYS A 342 31.72 4.09 18.86
N GLN A 343 32.05 4.14 17.57
CA GLN A 343 31.10 4.35 16.48
C GLN A 343 29.97 3.31 16.57
N VAL A 344 28.73 3.77 16.79
CA VAL A 344 27.58 2.90 17.05
C VAL A 344 26.93 2.49 15.72
N ASP A 345 26.64 1.19 15.57
CA ASP A 345 25.96 0.61 14.41
C ASP A 345 24.47 1.05 14.37
N ALA A 346 24.23 2.27 13.88
CA ALA A 346 22.91 2.88 13.77
C ALA A 346 22.03 2.17 12.73
N TYR A 347 22.62 1.65 11.65
CA TYR A 347 21.92 0.91 10.60
C TYR A 347 21.37 -0.43 11.11
N GLY A 348 22.16 -1.18 11.89
CA GLY A 348 21.70 -2.40 12.56
C GLY A 348 20.51 -2.16 13.50
N GLN A 349 20.50 -1.02 14.20
CA GLN A 349 19.39 -0.62 15.09
C GLN A 349 18.12 -0.23 14.31
N LEU A 350 18.25 0.49 13.19
CA LEU A 350 17.12 0.79 12.30
C LEU A 350 16.42 -0.48 11.82
N LYS A 351 17.17 -1.51 11.42
CA LYS A 351 16.59 -2.76 10.91
C LYS A 351 15.70 -3.50 11.90
N ALA A 352 15.89 -3.29 13.21
CA ALA A 352 15.13 -3.91 14.29
C ALA A 352 13.78 -3.22 14.57
N ILE A 353 13.58 -2.00 14.06
CA ILE A 353 12.34 -1.23 14.21
C ILE A 353 11.36 -1.69 13.10
N PRO A 354 10.11 -2.10 13.41
CA PRO A 354 9.21 -2.68 12.42
C PRO A 354 8.90 -1.81 11.21
N ILE A 355 8.82 -0.47 11.37
CA ILE A 355 8.56 0.46 10.24
C ILE A 355 9.67 0.41 9.18
N PHE A 356 10.93 0.30 9.60
CA PHE A 356 12.08 0.17 8.71
C PHE A 356 12.36 -1.29 8.36
N GLY A 357 11.84 -2.23 9.15
CA GLY A 357 11.95 -3.69 8.99
C GLY A 357 11.63 -4.22 7.58
N GLU A 358 10.69 -3.58 6.90
CA GLU A 358 10.15 -4.01 5.59
C GLU A 358 10.50 -3.06 4.42
N LEU A 359 11.36 -2.06 4.66
CA LEU A 359 11.83 -1.11 3.65
C LEU A 359 13.10 -1.60 2.95
N ALA A 360 13.32 -1.12 1.71
CA ALA A 360 14.57 -1.36 0.99
C ALA A 360 15.73 -0.55 1.62
N LEU A 361 16.97 -0.99 1.40
CA LEU A 361 18.14 -0.31 1.98
C LEU A 361 18.20 1.18 1.64
N GLN A 362 17.90 1.55 0.39
CA GLN A 362 17.95 2.94 -0.05
C GLN A 362 16.90 3.79 0.69
N ASP A 363 15.66 3.31 0.78
CA ASP A 363 14.58 3.95 1.55
C ASP A 363 14.95 4.12 3.03
N MET A 364 15.61 3.12 3.62
CA MET A 364 16.13 3.21 4.99
C MET A 364 17.27 4.24 5.13
N LYS A 365 18.22 4.29 4.18
CA LYS A 365 19.31 5.29 4.16
C LYS A 365 18.75 6.70 4.04
N ASP A 366 17.78 6.91 3.17
CA ASP A 366 17.19 8.24 2.92
C ASP A 366 16.31 8.69 4.10
N LEU A 367 15.49 7.81 4.69
CA LEU A 367 14.81 8.14 5.94
C LEU A 367 15.77 8.39 7.11
N TYR A 368 16.88 7.66 7.20
CA TYR A 368 17.90 7.92 8.23
C TYR A 368 18.55 9.29 8.09
N ARG A 369 18.81 9.75 6.85
CA ARG A 369 19.30 11.11 6.58
C ARG A 369 18.31 12.20 7.02
N PHE A 370 17.02 11.91 7.07
CA PHE A 370 16.00 12.82 7.60
C PHE A 370 15.80 12.73 9.12
N CYS A 371 16.30 11.67 9.77
CA CYS A 371 16.29 11.53 11.22
C CYS A 371 17.21 12.55 11.89
N THR A 372 16.91 12.89 13.13
CA THR A 372 17.85 13.54 14.05
C THR A 372 17.79 12.84 15.41
N ALA A 373 18.93 12.73 16.08
CA ALA A 373 18.99 12.04 17.37
C ALA A 373 18.36 12.91 18.46
N ALA A 374 17.63 12.28 19.38
CA ALA A 374 17.09 12.92 20.56
C ALA A 374 17.34 12.06 21.80
N GLN A 375 17.64 12.72 22.91
CA GLN A 375 17.83 12.08 24.20
C GLN A 375 17.02 12.81 25.26
N TRP A 376 16.27 12.07 26.07
CA TRP A 376 15.44 12.62 27.13
C TRP A 376 15.65 11.87 28.44
N PRO A 377 15.77 12.55 29.60
CA PRO A 377 15.78 11.89 30.89
C PRO A 377 14.42 11.25 31.21
N ALA A 378 14.38 10.40 32.23
CA ALA A 378 13.13 9.81 32.73
C ALA A 378 12.14 10.91 33.21
N GLY A 379 10.85 10.69 33.02
CA GLY A 379 9.78 11.64 33.39
C GLY A 379 9.52 12.75 32.36
N THR A 380 10.25 12.78 31.24
CA THR A 380 10.07 13.79 30.18
C THR A 380 8.84 13.46 29.34
N THR A 381 8.04 14.47 28.99
CA THR A 381 6.95 14.30 28.01
C THR A 381 7.50 14.51 26.61
N LEU A 382 7.45 13.45 25.79
CA LEU A 382 7.95 13.43 24.40
C LEU A 382 6.89 13.90 23.41
N ILE A 383 5.63 13.59 23.68
CA ILE A 383 4.46 14.02 22.92
C ILE A 383 3.40 14.44 23.93
N GLU A 384 2.89 15.66 23.81
CA GLU A 384 1.75 16.16 24.60
C GLU A 384 0.46 15.93 23.82
N GLN A 385 -0.64 15.55 24.49
CA GLN A 385 -1.90 15.22 23.82
C GLN A 385 -2.64 16.47 23.36
N GLY A 386 -3.17 16.45 22.13
CA GLY A 386 -3.92 17.57 21.55
C GLY A 386 -3.04 18.67 20.96
N GLU A 387 -1.71 18.52 21.00
CA GLU A 387 -0.81 19.33 20.18
C GLU A 387 -0.76 18.79 18.74
N GLN A 388 -0.39 19.65 17.78
CA GLN A 388 -0.12 19.22 16.41
C GLN A 388 1.05 18.22 16.39
N GLY A 389 0.89 17.11 15.68
CA GLY A 389 1.93 16.09 15.54
C GLY A 389 3.19 16.65 14.89
N LYS A 390 4.28 16.71 15.66
CA LYS A 390 5.54 17.35 15.23
C LYS A 390 6.43 16.43 14.40
N GLY A 391 6.18 15.11 14.42
CA GLY A 391 6.98 14.12 13.70
C GLY A 391 6.78 12.69 14.21
N LEU A 392 7.58 11.77 13.67
CA LEU A 392 7.69 10.39 14.13
C LEU A 392 8.85 10.28 15.12
N ILE A 393 8.62 9.66 16.29
CA ILE A 393 9.68 9.37 17.27
C ILE A 393 9.84 7.86 17.37
N VAL A 394 11.08 7.38 17.22
CA VAL A 394 11.43 5.96 17.18
C VAL A 394 12.42 5.64 18.30
N ILE A 395 12.05 4.72 19.19
CA ILE A 395 12.78 4.42 20.42
C ILE A 395 13.92 3.45 20.11
N ILE A 396 15.16 3.90 20.35
CA ILE A 396 16.37 3.11 20.20
C ILE A 396 16.77 2.48 21.55
N GLN A 397 16.60 3.22 22.64
CA GLN A 397 16.86 2.74 24.00
C GLN A 397 15.87 3.37 24.99
N GLY A 398 15.53 2.62 26.03
CA GLY A 398 14.66 3.07 27.12
C GLY A 398 13.21 2.62 26.97
N GLN A 399 12.34 3.11 27.87
CA GLN A 399 10.91 2.83 27.87
C GLN A 399 10.09 4.11 27.97
N VAL A 400 8.94 4.13 27.27
CA VAL A 400 7.95 5.21 27.34
C VAL A 400 6.56 4.64 27.62
N GLN A 401 5.76 5.40 28.35
CA GLN A 401 4.36 5.09 28.61
C GLN A 401 3.48 6.00 27.76
N VAL A 402 2.51 5.40 27.05
CA VAL A 402 1.47 6.12 26.31
C VAL A 402 0.24 6.21 27.20
N VAL A 403 -0.23 7.43 27.45
CA VAL A 403 -1.38 7.71 28.33
C VAL A 403 -2.40 8.59 27.62
N SER A 404 -3.69 8.28 27.77
CA SER A 404 -4.78 9.15 27.33
C SER A 404 -5.21 10.04 28.49
N VAL A 405 -5.33 11.34 28.23
CA VAL A 405 -5.85 12.34 29.15
C VAL A 405 -7.30 12.63 28.75
N VAL A 406 -8.26 12.26 29.59
CA VAL A 406 -9.69 12.54 29.39
C VAL A 406 -10.26 13.12 30.67
N GLY A 407 -10.85 14.32 30.60
CA GLY A 407 -11.41 15.00 31.78
C GLY A 407 -10.41 15.21 32.92
N GLY A 408 -9.12 15.43 32.60
CA GLY A 408 -8.03 15.56 33.58
C GLY A 408 -7.54 14.24 34.19
N THR A 409 -8.17 13.10 33.88
CA THR A 409 -7.73 11.77 34.34
C THR A 409 -6.79 11.14 33.32
N THR A 410 -5.64 10.63 33.78
CA THR A 410 -4.67 9.89 32.95
C THR A 410 -4.97 8.39 32.96
N LYS A 411 -5.34 7.83 31.81
CA LYS A 411 -5.51 6.37 31.61
C LYS A 411 -4.30 5.81 30.85
N PRO A 412 -3.53 4.85 31.40
CA PRO A 412 -2.44 4.21 30.66
C PRO A 412 -3.00 3.33 29.53
N LEU A 413 -2.47 3.52 28.32
CA LEU A 413 -2.82 2.73 27.13
C LEU A 413 -1.79 1.63 26.88
N ALA A 414 -0.51 2.00 26.80
CA ALA A 414 0.58 1.10 26.44
C ALA A 414 1.90 1.46 27.14
N MET A 415 2.79 0.47 27.25
CA MET A 415 4.20 0.65 27.54
C MET A 415 4.98 0.21 26.30
N LEU A 416 5.92 1.04 25.84
CA LEU A 416 6.69 0.84 24.63
C LEU A 416 8.19 0.90 24.95
N GLY A 417 9.00 0.14 24.21
CA GLY A 417 10.45 0.03 24.42
C GLY A 417 11.24 0.10 23.10
N PRO A 418 12.49 -0.37 23.07
CA PRO A 418 13.34 -0.35 21.88
C PRO A 418 12.66 -1.01 20.67
N GLY A 419 12.79 -0.40 19.49
CA GLY A 419 12.14 -0.84 18.27
C GLY A 419 10.71 -0.29 18.08
N ALA A 420 10.06 0.25 19.11
CA ALA A 420 8.73 0.85 18.97
C ALA A 420 8.79 2.33 18.54
N TYR A 421 7.73 2.81 17.90
CA TYR A 421 7.57 4.19 17.46
C TYR A 421 6.24 4.80 17.90
N VAL A 422 6.18 6.13 17.95
CA VAL A 422 5.02 6.96 18.33
C VAL A 422 4.93 8.23 17.47
N GLY A 423 3.73 8.82 17.39
CA GLY A 423 3.44 10.00 16.56
C GLY A 423 2.85 9.66 15.19
N GLU A 424 2.68 8.36 14.90
CA GLU A 424 2.24 7.85 13.60
C GLU A 424 0.82 8.32 13.22
N ILE A 425 -0.10 8.41 14.18
CA ILE A 425 -1.51 8.74 13.92
C ILE A 425 -1.62 10.13 13.29
N SER A 426 -1.06 11.15 13.95
CA SER A 426 -1.04 12.55 13.52
C SER A 426 -0.27 12.82 12.21
N LEU A 427 0.48 11.83 11.71
CA LEU A 427 1.12 11.89 10.38
C LEU A 427 0.23 11.32 9.27
N VAL A 428 -0.75 10.47 9.62
CA VAL A 428 -1.68 9.81 8.70
C VAL A 428 -2.97 10.63 8.52
N ASP A 429 -3.53 11.16 9.60
CA ASP A 429 -4.85 11.80 9.60
C ASP A 429 -4.83 13.35 9.68
N ASP A 430 -3.63 13.95 9.82
CA ASP A 430 -3.42 15.38 10.09
C ASP A 430 -4.18 15.90 11.33
N ALA A 431 -4.53 15.00 12.26
CA ALA A 431 -5.18 15.38 13.50
C ALA A 431 -4.15 15.75 14.58
N PRO A 432 -4.57 16.50 15.62
CA PRO A 432 -3.80 16.60 16.85
C PRO A 432 -3.53 15.23 17.46
N THR A 433 -2.39 15.13 18.13
CA THR A 433 -1.91 13.92 18.82
C THR A 433 -2.96 13.32 19.77
N SER A 434 -3.25 12.04 19.61
CA SER A 434 -4.36 11.36 20.29
C SER A 434 -4.04 10.90 21.72
N ALA A 435 -2.78 10.89 22.12
CA ALA A 435 -2.31 10.49 23.45
C ALA A 435 -1.00 11.21 23.83
N ARG A 436 -0.75 11.35 25.13
CA ARG A 436 0.52 11.83 25.69
C ARG A 436 1.51 10.67 25.79
N VAL A 437 2.79 10.93 25.53
CA VAL A 437 3.88 9.95 25.67
C VAL A 437 4.92 10.48 26.66
N VAL A 438 5.21 9.71 27.71
CA VAL A 438 6.12 10.10 28.80
C VAL A 438 7.21 9.04 28.99
N SER A 439 8.48 9.45 29.05
CA SER A 439 9.60 8.54 29.32
C SER A 439 9.55 7.99 30.75
N GLN A 440 9.78 6.68 30.90
CA GLN A 440 9.84 5.99 32.19
C GLN A 440 11.28 5.73 32.63
N THR A 441 12.20 5.67 31.66
CA THR A 441 13.66 5.62 31.85
C THR A 441 14.29 6.77 31.07
N PRO A 442 15.62 7.00 31.16
CA PRO A 442 16.32 7.72 30.10
C PRO A 442 16.03 7.05 28.74
N VAL A 443 15.75 7.86 27.72
CA VAL A 443 15.37 7.42 26.37
C VAL A 443 16.35 8.00 25.36
N ARG A 444 16.81 7.16 24.43
CA ARG A 444 17.47 7.60 23.19
C ARG A 444 16.58 7.23 22.01
N ALA A 445 16.39 8.16 21.09
CA ALA A 445 15.47 8.02 19.98
C ALA A 445 16.00 8.66 18.69
N LEU A 446 15.43 8.26 17.56
CA LEU A 446 15.51 8.97 16.30
C LEU A 446 14.18 9.69 16.06
N VAL A 447 14.24 10.96 15.67
CA VAL A 447 13.08 11.80 15.38
C VAL A 447 13.10 12.19 13.91
N ILE A 448 12.00 11.99 13.18
CA ILE A 448 11.82 12.55 11.84
C ILE A 448 10.75 13.63 11.94
N SER A 449 11.10 14.88 11.63
CA SER A 449 10.13 15.98 11.60
C SER A 449 9.00 15.68 10.61
N ARG A 450 7.79 16.12 10.93
CA ARG A 450 6.61 15.92 10.06
C ARG A 450 6.85 16.34 8.62
N GLU A 451 7.45 17.52 8.40
CA GLU A 451 7.69 18.06 7.07
C GLU A 451 8.59 17.14 6.23
N ARG A 452 9.78 16.79 6.72
CA ARG A 452 10.70 15.85 6.05
C ARG A 452 10.06 14.49 5.80
N PHE A 453 9.28 13.98 6.75
CA PHE A 453 8.58 12.70 6.59
C PHE A 453 7.54 12.78 5.47
N GLN A 454 6.71 13.83 5.44
CA GLN A 454 5.73 14.04 4.37
C GLN A 454 6.40 14.24 3.01
N GLN A 455 7.46 15.05 2.93
CA GLN A 455 8.26 15.24 1.70
C GLN A 455 8.79 13.90 1.15
N TYR A 456 9.36 13.05 2.02
CA TYR A 456 9.81 11.72 1.63
C TYR A 456 8.66 10.83 1.15
N LEU A 457 7.52 10.79 1.86
CA LEU A 457 6.36 9.99 1.45
C LEU A 457 5.80 10.41 0.08
N TYR A 458 5.79 11.71 -0.23
CA TYR A 458 5.36 12.22 -1.54
C TYR A 458 6.35 11.87 -2.67
N ALA A 459 7.64 11.82 -2.39
CA ALA A 459 8.66 11.46 -3.38
C ALA A 459 8.82 9.94 -3.59
N HIS A 460 8.45 9.11 -2.60
CA HIS A 460 8.68 7.66 -2.58
C HIS A 460 7.39 6.86 -2.38
N GLU A 461 6.49 6.87 -3.37
CA GLU A 461 5.15 6.26 -3.30
C GLU A 461 5.16 4.77 -2.86
N THR A 462 6.09 3.95 -3.36
CA THR A 462 6.26 2.55 -2.95
C THR A 462 6.64 2.40 -1.48
N ALA A 463 7.51 3.27 -0.96
CA ALA A 463 7.88 3.28 0.45
C ALA A 463 6.72 3.78 1.32
N ALA A 464 6.00 4.80 0.85
CA ALA A 464 4.83 5.35 1.52
C ALA A 464 3.72 4.30 1.72
N LEU A 465 3.38 3.53 0.68
CA LEU A 465 2.40 2.45 0.79
C LEU A 465 2.80 1.39 1.84
N ARG A 466 4.09 1.04 1.95
CA ARG A 466 4.61 0.13 2.99
C ARG A 466 4.51 0.75 4.38
N ILE A 467 4.93 2.00 4.54
CA ILE A 467 4.86 2.75 5.79
C ILE A 467 3.41 2.85 6.30
N TYR A 468 2.45 3.22 5.44
CA TYR A 468 1.04 3.27 5.81
C TYR A 468 0.46 1.88 6.13
N THR A 469 0.89 0.83 5.44
CA THR A 469 0.52 -0.57 5.77
C THR A 469 1.03 -0.97 7.15
N LEU A 470 2.25 -0.58 7.51
CA LEU A 470 2.87 -0.85 8.82
C LEU A 470 2.19 -0.07 9.94
N PHE A 471 1.87 1.21 9.71
CA PHE A 471 1.11 2.03 10.64
C PHE A 471 -0.28 1.43 10.90
N THR A 472 -1.07 1.18 9.85
CA THR A 472 -2.43 0.62 9.98
C THR A 472 -2.44 -0.74 10.67
N ARG A 473 -1.48 -1.64 10.34
CA ARG A 473 -1.31 -2.92 11.05
C ARG A 473 -0.97 -2.73 12.53
N THR A 474 0.01 -1.89 12.84
CA THR A 474 0.46 -1.65 14.22
C THR A 474 -0.66 -1.02 15.06
N LEU A 475 -1.42 -0.09 14.49
CA LEU A 475 -2.60 0.51 15.12
C LEU A 475 -3.71 -0.52 15.36
N ALA A 476 -3.99 -1.41 14.40
CA ALA A 476 -4.96 -2.49 14.58
C ALA A 476 -4.54 -3.49 15.68
N GLU A 477 -3.25 -3.82 15.77
CA GLU A 477 -2.69 -4.66 16.84
C GLU A 477 -2.79 -3.97 18.22
N ARG A 478 -2.43 -2.67 18.31
CA ARG A 478 -2.59 -1.84 19.52
C ARG A 478 -4.05 -1.76 19.97
N LEU A 479 -5.00 -1.51 19.06
CA LEU A 479 -6.43 -1.43 19.35
C LEU A 479 -7.00 -2.76 19.86
N ARG A 480 -6.63 -3.89 19.23
CA ARG A 480 -7.02 -5.23 19.70
C ARG A 480 -6.45 -5.56 21.08
N ALA A 481 -5.26 -5.06 21.42
CA ALA A 481 -4.67 -5.23 22.75
C ALA A 481 -5.37 -4.33 23.80
N ALA A 482 -5.75 -3.11 23.43
CA ALA A 482 -6.50 -2.19 24.29
C ALA A 482 -7.91 -2.72 24.61
N ASN A 483 -8.63 -3.27 23.62
CA ASN A 483 -9.98 -3.83 23.81
C ASN A 483 -10.03 -5.17 24.59
N LYS A 484 -8.88 -5.72 24.99
CA LYS A 484 -8.76 -6.94 25.83
C LYS A 484 -8.47 -6.63 27.30
N ARG A 485 -8.40 -5.34 27.67
CA ARG A 485 -8.13 -4.84 29.03
C ARG A 485 -9.29 -3.99 29.53
#